data_AF-A0A1I6TAJ7-F1
#
_entry.id   AF-A0A1I6TAJ7-F1
#
_cell.length_a   1.000
_cell.length_b   1.000
_cell.length_c   1.000
_cell.angle_alpha   90.00
_cell.angle_beta   90.00
_cell.angle_gamma   90.00
#
_symmetry.space_group_name_H-M   'P 1'
#
loop_
_entity.id
_entity.type
_entity.pdbx_description
1 polymer ?
#
loop_
_entity_poly.entity_id
_entity_poly.type
_entity_poly.pdbx_seq_one_letter_code
_entity_poly.pdbx_strand_id
1 'polypeptide(L)'
;MDSGRRSLDLSFRPGPFAGPLIAQMGLAGPGPRLAFRRLAEDARSRGAAVTLVVNGETEAPGDEAWPADWRQLDLRLRRSPAVVNTEDDAANDAETGAWAIRFTGLVLALVPVERLDETTPSNPEGLPEGASVRMEVNRYERSRINRANCLALHGTRCKACDLDLGERYGEIGDGFIHVHHVVPVSKLGTGYVVDPLTDLVPLCPNCHAIAHRTDPPASVASLQTMMAVGGRRGRAVQAPPNSN
;
A
#
# COMPACT_ATOMS: atom_id res chain seq x y z
N MET A 1 5.48 -1.54 -38.96
CA MET A 1 4.22 -0.94 -38.47
C MET A 1 4.59 0.05 -37.39
N ASP A 2 3.98 1.22 -37.47
CA ASP A 2 4.39 2.47 -36.83
C ASP A 2 4.45 2.37 -35.30
N SER A 3 5.66 2.28 -34.75
CA SER A 3 5.92 2.31 -33.31
C SER A 3 5.81 3.74 -32.80
N GLY A 4 4.60 4.29 -32.87
CA GLY A 4 4.26 5.60 -32.33
C GLY A 4 4.69 5.68 -30.87
N ARG A 5 5.34 6.78 -30.49
CA ARG A 5 5.82 7.02 -29.13
C ARG A 5 4.62 7.21 -28.19
N ARG A 6 4.11 6.10 -27.64
CA ARG A 6 3.01 6.12 -26.66
C ARG A 6 3.54 6.62 -25.31
N SER A 7 2.71 7.35 -24.58
CA SER A 7 3.00 7.75 -23.19
C SER A 7 1.77 7.55 -22.32
N LEU A 8 2.03 7.32 -21.03
CA LEU A 8 1.03 7.35 -19.97
C LEU A 8 1.30 8.60 -19.15
N ASP A 9 0.29 9.44 -19.00
CA ASP A 9 0.36 10.74 -18.34
C ASP A 9 -0.76 10.82 -17.28
N LEU A 10 -0.38 10.91 -16.02
CA LEU A 10 -1.28 11.10 -14.88
C LEU A 10 -1.00 12.46 -14.25
N SER A 11 -2.05 13.22 -13.93
CA SER A 11 -1.89 14.55 -13.34
C SER A 11 -2.95 14.87 -12.28
N PHE A 12 -2.52 15.64 -11.28
CA PHE A 12 -3.35 16.12 -10.19
C PHE A 12 -3.11 17.62 -10.08
N ARG A 13 -4.14 18.37 -10.46
CA ARG A 13 -4.17 19.83 -10.43
C ARG A 13 -5.44 20.24 -9.70
N PRO A 14 -5.35 20.57 -8.39
CA PRO A 14 -6.50 21.06 -7.66
C PRO A 14 -7.09 22.30 -8.35
N GLY A 15 -8.43 22.40 -8.37
CA GLY A 15 -9.13 23.51 -9.00
C GLY A 15 -8.93 24.85 -8.27
N PRO A 16 -9.44 25.96 -8.82
CA PRO A 16 -9.20 27.33 -8.33
C PRO A 16 -9.67 27.57 -6.88
N PHE A 17 -10.61 26.76 -6.38
CA PHE A 17 -11.14 26.87 -5.01
C PHE A 17 -10.49 25.90 -4.01
N ALA A 18 -9.48 25.15 -4.43
CA ALA A 18 -8.81 24.16 -3.58
C ALA A 18 -7.67 24.75 -2.73
N GLY A 19 -7.58 26.09 -2.59
CA GLY A 19 -6.57 26.78 -1.79
C GLY A 19 -6.37 26.20 -0.38
N PRO A 20 -7.44 25.94 0.41
CA PRO A 20 -7.31 25.32 1.72
C PRO A 20 -6.67 23.91 1.67
N LEU A 21 -7.04 23.08 0.70
CA LEU A 21 -6.46 21.76 0.51
C LEU A 21 -4.98 21.86 0.15
N ILE A 22 -4.63 22.72 -0.82
CA ILE A 22 -3.24 22.93 -1.26
C ILE A 22 -2.37 23.40 -0.09
N ALA A 23 -2.86 24.36 0.71
CA ALA A 23 -2.16 24.85 1.88
C ALA A 23 -1.93 23.73 2.91
N GLN A 24 -2.95 22.92 3.20
CA GLN A 24 -2.82 21.78 4.11
C GLN A 24 -1.86 20.70 3.61
N MET A 25 -1.84 20.43 2.29
CA MET A 25 -0.86 19.53 1.68
C MET A 25 0.58 20.03 1.85
N GLY A 26 0.82 21.35 1.75
CA GLY A 26 2.13 21.96 2.01
C GLY A 26 2.59 21.82 3.47
N LEU A 27 1.63 21.80 4.41
CA LEU A 27 1.86 21.58 5.84
C LEU A 27 2.05 20.10 6.23
N ALA A 28 2.07 19.19 5.26
CA ALA A 28 2.30 17.77 5.50
C ALA A 28 3.58 17.55 6.33
N GLY A 29 3.44 16.82 7.44
CA GLY A 29 4.56 16.54 8.35
C GLY A 29 5.58 15.55 7.79
N PRO A 30 6.63 15.20 8.57
CA PRO A 30 7.74 14.36 8.10
C PRO A 30 7.31 13.01 7.51
N GLY A 31 6.31 12.34 8.09
CA GLY A 31 5.83 11.04 7.60
C GLY A 31 5.16 11.06 6.24
N PRO A 32 4.10 11.86 6.05
CA PRO A 32 3.54 12.18 4.74
C PRO A 32 4.60 12.51 3.66
N ARG A 33 5.57 13.38 4.00
CA ARG A 33 6.66 13.77 3.08
C ARG A 33 7.60 12.61 2.74
N LEU A 34 7.99 11.81 3.74
CA LEU A 34 8.79 10.61 3.53
C LEU A 34 8.06 9.62 2.61
N ALA A 35 6.77 9.35 2.86
CA ALA A 35 5.97 8.45 2.05
C ALA A 35 5.87 8.94 0.59
N PHE A 36 5.63 10.24 0.39
CA PHE A 36 5.62 10.85 -0.94
C PHE A 36 6.95 10.65 -1.67
N ARG A 37 8.08 10.91 -1.00
CA ARG A 37 9.42 10.68 -1.57
C ARG A 37 9.60 9.22 -2.00
N ARG A 38 9.29 8.26 -1.13
CA ARG A 38 9.46 6.82 -1.44
C ARG A 38 8.66 6.40 -2.67
N LEU A 39 7.42 6.87 -2.78
CA LEU A 39 6.57 6.61 -3.93
C LEU A 39 7.12 7.26 -5.20
N ALA A 40 7.68 8.46 -5.10
CA ALA A 40 8.28 9.15 -6.24
C ALA A 40 9.57 8.47 -6.72
N GLU A 41 10.40 8.00 -5.78
CA GLU A 41 11.59 7.20 -6.04
C GLU A 41 11.25 5.85 -6.69
N ASP A 42 10.25 5.12 -6.17
CA ASP A 42 9.78 3.86 -6.77
C ASP A 42 9.30 4.09 -8.22
N ALA A 43 8.46 5.10 -8.44
CA ALA A 43 7.98 5.44 -9.79
C ALA A 43 9.13 5.78 -10.74
N ARG A 44 10.13 6.53 -10.27
CA ARG A 44 11.34 6.87 -11.05
C ARG A 44 12.18 5.64 -11.38
N SER A 45 12.38 4.74 -10.42
CA SER A 45 13.11 3.49 -10.63
C SER A 45 12.48 2.58 -11.68
N ARG A 46 11.16 2.73 -11.91
CA ARG A 46 10.37 2.01 -12.91
C ARG A 46 10.23 2.76 -14.24
N GLY A 47 11.01 3.82 -14.44
CA GLY A 47 11.08 4.56 -15.71
C GLY A 47 10.04 5.66 -15.89
N ALA A 48 9.38 6.13 -14.82
CA ALA A 48 8.51 7.30 -14.89
C ALA A 48 9.25 8.59 -14.49
N ALA A 49 8.91 9.71 -15.12
CA ALA A 49 9.23 11.04 -14.65
C ALA A 49 8.13 11.49 -13.67
N VAL A 50 8.53 11.92 -12.47
CA VAL A 50 7.63 12.51 -11.47
C VAL A 50 8.02 13.97 -11.30
N THR A 51 7.07 14.87 -11.59
CA THR A 51 7.21 16.33 -11.52
C THR A 51 6.24 16.87 -10.48
N LEU A 52 6.77 17.56 -9.47
CA LEU A 52 6.01 18.33 -8.50
C LEU A 52 6.28 19.80 -8.78
N VAL A 53 5.25 20.58 -9.10
CA VAL A 53 5.36 22.03 -9.26
C VAL A 53 4.53 22.69 -8.17
N VAL A 54 5.17 23.54 -7.39
CA VAL A 54 4.55 24.33 -6.33
C VAL A 54 4.78 25.80 -6.62
N ASN A 55 3.71 26.59 -6.60
CA ASN A 55 3.80 28.04 -6.88
C ASN A 55 4.50 28.40 -8.21
N GLY A 56 4.50 27.47 -9.18
CA GLY A 56 5.15 27.65 -10.48
C GLY A 56 6.60 27.15 -10.54
N GLU A 57 7.21 26.77 -9.42
CA GLU A 57 8.58 26.26 -9.35
C GLU A 57 8.59 24.72 -9.21
N THR A 58 9.58 24.07 -9.84
CA THR A 58 9.71 22.62 -9.77
C THR A 58 10.42 22.21 -8.49
N GLU A 59 9.75 21.39 -7.69
CA GLU A 59 10.21 20.94 -6.38
C GLU A 59 10.73 19.50 -6.43
N ALA A 60 11.76 19.23 -5.64
CA ALA A 60 12.24 17.86 -5.43
C ALA A 60 11.28 17.07 -4.51
N PRO A 61 11.06 15.76 -4.72
CA PRO A 61 10.24 14.96 -3.81
C PRO A 61 10.89 14.76 -2.43
N GLY A 62 10.51 15.59 -1.44
CA GLY A 62 10.76 15.41 0.00
C GLY A 62 12.22 15.45 0.51
N ASP A 63 12.57 16.45 1.33
CA ASP A 63 12.86 16.25 2.77
C ASP A 63 13.06 17.59 3.53
N GLU A 64 13.60 18.68 2.95
CA GLU A 64 13.84 19.90 3.77
C GLU A 64 13.60 21.28 3.12
N ALA A 65 13.15 21.39 1.85
CA ALA A 65 13.14 22.69 1.16
C ALA A 65 11.84 23.07 0.43
N TRP A 66 10.69 22.45 0.73
CA TRP A 66 9.43 22.92 0.13
C TRP A 66 9.03 24.28 0.70
N PRO A 67 8.47 25.18 -0.13
CA PRO A 67 7.95 26.44 0.34
C PRO A 67 6.85 26.22 1.39
N ALA A 68 6.74 27.13 2.35
CA ALA A 68 5.74 27.02 3.42
C ALA A 68 4.33 27.43 2.96
N ASP A 69 4.22 28.22 1.89
CA ASP A 69 2.98 28.87 1.45
C ASP A 69 2.50 28.34 0.10
N TRP A 70 2.05 27.09 0.06
CA TRP A 70 1.53 26.49 -1.17
C TRP A 70 0.22 27.16 -1.59
N ARG A 71 0.21 27.75 -2.79
CA ARG A 71 -0.96 28.40 -3.42
C ARG A 71 -1.38 27.72 -4.71
N GLN A 72 -0.42 27.12 -5.40
CA GLN A 72 -0.63 26.33 -6.62
C GLN A 72 0.11 25.01 -6.51
N LEU A 73 -0.52 23.93 -6.97
CA LEU A 73 0.04 22.59 -7.02
C LEU A 73 -0.24 21.95 -8.38
N ASP A 74 0.78 21.41 -9.02
CA ASP A 74 0.67 20.53 -10.18
C ASP A 74 1.59 19.32 -9.98
N LEU A 75 0.99 18.17 -9.72
CA LEU A 75 1.70 16.90 -9.62
C LEU A 75 1.46 16.10 -10.90
N ARG A 76 2.53 15.66 -11.55
CA ARG A 76 2.46 14.86 -12.77
C ARG A 76 3.36 13.63 -12.67
N LEU A 77 2.86 12.52 -13.18
CA LEU A 77 3.64 11.31 -13.45
C LEU A 77 3.53 10.99 -14.94
N ARG A 78 4.68 10.89 -15.61
CA ARG A 78 4.74 10.57 -17.03
C ARG A 78 5.66 9.38 -17.27
N ARG A 79 5.16 8.35 -17.95
CA ARG A 79 5.97 7.22 -18.44
C ARG A 79 6.05 7.28 -19.97
N SER A 80 7.25 7.37 -20.52
CA SER A 80 7.47 7.33 -21.97
C SER A 80 8.83 6.67 -22.30
N PRO A 81 8.88 5.69 -23.23
CA PRO A 81 7.73 5.10 -23.93
C PRO A 81 6.89 4.25 -22.97
N ALA A 82 5.57 4.33 -23.10
CA ALA A 82 4.67 3.41 -22.43
C ALA A 82 4.59 2.11 -23.24
N VAL A 83 4.69 0.97 -22.56
CA VAL A 83 4.41 -0.34 -23.18
C VAL A 83 2.91 -0.43 -23.35
N VAL A 84 2.45 -0.58 -24.58
CA VAL A 84 1.04 -0.82 -24.90
C VAL A 84 0.99 -2.00 -25.84
N ASN A 85 0.44 -3.10 -25.35
CA ASN A 85 0.27 -4.33 -26.09
C ASN A 85 -1.01 -4.22 -26.94
N THR A 86 -0.89 -4.15 -28.27
CA THR A 86 -2.06 -4.04 -29.16
C THR A 86 -2.88 -5.33 -29.26
N GLU A 87 -2.40 -6.43 -28.68
CA GLU A 87 -3.02 -7.76 -28.77
C GLU A 87 -3.58 -8.22 -27.41
N ASP A 88 -3.33 -7.47 -26.33
CA ASP A 88 -3.72 -7.83 -24.96
C ASP A 88 -4.17 -6.59 -24.18
N ASP A 89 -5.49 -6.34 -24.22
CA ASP A 89 -6.11 -5.24 -23.49
C ASP A 89 -6.04 -5.44 -21.97
N ALA A 90 -6.10 -6.68 -21.49
CA ALA A 90 -6.03 -6.98 -20.05
C ALA A 90 -4.65 -6.63 -19.47
N ALA A 91 -3.57 -6.90 -20.20
CA ALA A 91 -2.23 -6.47 -19.81
C ALA A 91 -2.10 -4.94 -19.79
N ASN A 92 -2.73 -4.23 -20.73
CA ASN A 92 -2.75 -2.77 -20.74
C ASN A 92 -3.52 -2.18 -19.55
N ASP A 93 -4.65 -2.78 -19.19
CA ASP A 93 -5.47 -2.37 -18.05
C ASP A 93 -4.72 -2.61 -16.73
N ALA A 94 -4.09 -3.78 -16.57
CA ALA A 94 -3.28 -4.09 -15.40
C ALA A 94 -2.10 -3.11 -15.24
N GLU A 95 -1.42 -2.79 -16.34
CA GLU A 95 -0.33 -1.81 -16.35
C GLU A 95 -0.85 -0.41 -15.99
N THR A 96 -1.96 0.02 -16.59
CA THR A 96 -2.60 1.31 -16.32
C THR A 96 -3.04 1.42 -14.87
N GLY A 97 -3.68 0.38 -14.33
CA GLY A 97 -4.08 0.29 -12.93
C GLY A 97 -2.88 0.38 -11.99
N ALA A 98 -1.79 -0.31 -12.29
CA ALA A 98 -0.58 -0.27 -11.50
C ALA A 98 0.05 1.15 -11.44
N TRP A 99 -0.01 1.91 -12.53
CA TRP A 99 0.42 3.31 -12.55
C TRP A 99 -0.57 4.25 -11.84
N ALA A 100 -1.87 4.03 -12.00
CA ALA A 100 -2.92 4.78 -11.32
C ALA A 100 -2.82 4.63 -9.79
N ILE A 101 -2.56 3.43 -9.29
CA ILE A 101 -2.36 3.16 -7.85
C ILE A 101 -1.14 3.91 -7.33
N ARG A 102 0.00 3.88 -8.03
CA ARG A 102 1.21 4.62 -7.64
C ARG A 102 0.97 6.12 -7.60
N PHE A 103 0.33 6.65 -8.63
CA PHE A 103 0.01 8.07 -8.70
C PHE A 103 -0.98 8.50 -7.61
N THR A 104 -2.00 7.68 -7.35
CA THR A 104 -2.96 7.92 -6.27
C THR A 104 -2.26 7.89 -4.91
N GLY A 105 -1.31 6.98 -4.69
CA GLY A 105 -0.47 6.95 -3.50
C GLY A 105 0.29 8.27 -3.30
N LEU A 106 0.88 8.84 -4.36
CA LEU A 106 1.56 10.15 -4.28
C LEU A 106 0.61 11.26 -3.82
N VAL A 107 -0.61 11.30 -4.36
CA VAL A 107 -1.61 12.29 -3.94
C VAL A 107 -2.02 12.06 -2.48
N LEU A 108 -2.40 10.83 -2.14
CA LEU A 108 -2.88 10.46 -0.79
C LEU A 108 -1.82 10.61 0.30
N ALA A 109 -0.53 10.50 -0.06
CA ALA A 109 0.55 10.73 0.88
C ALA A 109 0.55 12.16 1.44
N LEU A 110 0.11 13.17 0.66
CA LEU A 110 0.11 14.58 1.06
C LEU A 110 -1.27 15.11 1.44
N VAL A 111 -2.36 14.48 1.01
CA VAL A 111 -3.71 14.92 1.34
C VAL A 111 -3.93 14.81 2.87
N PRO A 112 -4.42 15.88 3.53
CA PRO A 112 -4.77 15.86 4.94
C PRO A 112 -6.00 15.00 5.16
N VAL A 113 -5.81 13.71 5.40
CA VAL A 113 -6.90 12.81 5.82
C VAL A 113 -7.04 12.94 7.33
N GLU A 114 -8.20 13.39 7.80
CA GLU A 114 -8.52 13.47 9.22
C GLU A 114 -8.31 12.11 9.90
N ARG A 115 -7.62 12.14 11.04
CA ARG A 115 -7.41 10.99 11.93
C ARG A 115 -8.41 11.11 13.08
N LEU A 116 -9.16 10.04 13.34
CA LEU A 116 -9.94 9.89 14.56
C LEU A 116 -9.02 9.19 15.57
N ASP A 117 -8.52 9.93 16.55
CA ASP A 117 -7.48 9.47 17.48
C ASP A 117 -8.10 8.97 18.80
N GLU A 118 -7.84 7.72 19.23
CA GLU A 118 -8.16 7.26 20.61
C GLU A 118 -7.15 6.23 21.17
N THR A 119 -6.93 6.23 22.49
CA THR A 119 -5.82 5.56 23.20
C THR A 119 -6.23 4.50 24.25
N THR A 120 -5.40 3.43 24.37
CA THR A 120 -5.08 2.54 25.54
C THR A 120 -6.08 1.45 26.03
N PRO A 121 -5.70 0.52 26.95
CA PRO A 121 -4.79 -0.65 26.92
C PRO A 121 -5.51 -2.03 26.82
N SER A 122 -4.77 -3.12 26.64
CA SER A 122 -5.27 -4.51 26.67
C SER A 122 -5.18 -5.18 28.05
N ASN A 123 -6.22 -5.90 28.49
CA ASN A 123 -6.07 -6.97 29.49
C ASN A 123 -6.97 -8.19 29.16
N PRO A 124 -6.55 -9.43 29.50
CA PRO A 124 -7.14 -10.67 29.03
C PRO A 124 -7.91 -11.41 30.13
N GLU A 125 -9.21 -11.65 29.96
CA GLU A 125 -9.89 -12.78 30.64
C GLU A 125 -10.91 -13.40 29.69
N GLY A 126 -10.84 -14.73 29.56
CA GLY A 126 -11.62 -15.51 28.61
C GLY A 126 -13.07 -15.66 29.06
N LEU A 127 -13.99 -15.26 28.19
CA LEU A 127 -15.43 -15.42 28.38
C LEU A 127 -15.93 -16.73 27.73
N PRO A 128 -17.02 -17.32 28.24
CA PRO A 128 -17.55 -18.59 27.75
C PRO A 128 -18.07 -18.53 26.30
N GLU A 129 -18.06 -19.68 25.63
CA GLU A 129 -18.45 -19.84 24.22
C GLU A 129 -19.89 -19.34 23.97
N GLY A 130 -20.05 -18.41 23.03
CA GLY A 130 -21.34 -17.79 22.69
C GLY A 130 -21.70 -16.53 23.49
N ALA A 131 -20.84 -16.07 24.42
CA ALA A 131 -21.01 -14.77 25.05
C ALA A 131 -20.86 -13.64 24.01
N SER A 132 -21.94 -12.92 23.73
CA SER A 132 -21.88 -11.70 22.92
C SER A 132 -21.30 -10.57 23.76
N VAL A 133 -19.99 -10.40 23.68
CA VAL A 133 -19.33 -9.22 24.23
C VAL A 133 -19.56 -8.08 23.25
N ARG A 134 -20.37 -7.09 23.63
CA ARG A 134 -20.28 -5.77 23.00
C ARG A 134 -18.97 -5.14 23.45
N MET A 135 -17.89 -5.48 22.75
CA MET A 135 -16.64 -4.74 22.84
C MET A 135 -16.80 -3.52 21.96
N GLU A 136 -16.82 -2.33 22.54
CA GLU A 136 -16.44 -1.12 21.81
C GLU A 136 -14.95 -1.22 21.57
N VAL A 137 -14.60 -1.83 20.44
CA VAL A 137 -13.22 -2.03 20.04
C VAL A 137 -12.68 -0.67 19.60
N ASN A 138 -11.86 -0.04 20.43
CA ASN A 138 -11.01 1.05 19.96
C ASN A 138 -9.98 0.47 19.00
N ARG A 139 -10.36 0.48 17.72
CA ARG A 139 -9.60 -0.04 16.60
C ARG A 139 -8.41 0.89 16.39
N TYR A 140 -7.23 0.48 16.85
CA TYR A 140 -5.97 1.01 16.32
C TYR A 140 -5.85 0.58 14.84
N GLU A 141 -6.57 1.27 13.96
CA GLU A 141 -6.52 1.11 12.52
C GLU A 141 -5.41 1.99 11.93
N ARG A 142 -4.25 1.36 11.76
CA ARG A 142 -3.44 1.32 10.52
C ARG A 142 -3.93 2.32 9.46
N SER A 143 -3.33 3.50 9.40
CA SER A 143 -3.65 4.57 8.43
C SER A 143 -4.00 4.00 7.05
N ARG A 144 -5.20 4.33 6.54
CA ARG A 144 -5.64 3.97 5.18
C ARG A 144 -4.59 4.39 4.14
N ILE A 145 -3.92 5.52 4.39
CA ILE A 145 -2.81 6.02 3.58
C ILE A 145 -1.60 5.08 3.69
N ASN A 146 -1.20 4.66 4.88
CA ASN A 146 -0.09 3.72 5.05
C ASN A 146 -0.37 2.37 4.37
N ARG A 147 -1.60 1.87 4.46
CA ARG A 147 -2.03 0.67 3.72
C ARG A 147 -1.94 0.92 2.21
N ALA A 148 -2.53 2.00 1.70
CA ALA A 148 -2.53 2.32 0.28
C ALA A 148 -1.09 2.48 -0.25
N ASN A 149 -0.24 3.18 0.48
CA ASN A 149 1.18 3.37 0.15
C ASN A 149 1.95 2.05 0.19
N CYS A 150 1.72 1.21 1.20
CA CYS A 150 2.30 -0.15 1.25
C CYS A 150 1.91 -0.95 0.01
N LEU A 151 0.63 -0.94 -0.40
CA LEU A 151 0.20 -1.70 -1.57
C LEU A 151 0.69 -1.09 -2.89
N ALA A 152 0.80 0.24 -2.97
CA ALA A 152 1.38 0.93 -4.13
C ALA A 152 2.87 0.57 -4.31
N LEU A 153 3.61 0.41 -3.22
CA LEU A 153 5.03 0.03 -3.23
C LEU A 153 5.24 -1.48 -3.45
N HIS A 154 4.49 -2.31 -2.72
CA HIS A 154 4.76 -3.75 -2.62
C HIS A 154 3.89 -4.64 -3.50
N GLY A 155 2.76 -4.13 -3.98
CA GLY A 155 1.71 -4.90 -4.63
C GLY A 155 0.84 -5.70 -3.65
N THR A 156 0.02 -6.60 -4.19
CA THR A 156 -0.97 -7.41 -3.46
C THR A 156 -0.53 -8.85 -3.22
N ARG A 157 0.58 -9.27 -3.83
CA ARG A 157 1.12 -10.61 -3.66
C ARG A 157 1.74 -10.79 -2.27
N CYS A 158 1.41 -11.90 -1.61
CA CYS A 158 1.92 -12.22 -0.28
C CYS A 158 3.45 -12.35 -0.30
N LYS A 159 4.18 -11.55 0.49
CA LYS A 159 5.65 -11.63 0.55
C LYS A 159 6.19 -12.90 1.20
N ALA A 160 5.36 -13.66 1.92
CA ALA A 160 5.77 -14.93 2.52
C ALA A 160 5.58 -16.12 1.57
N CYS A 161 4.37 -16.33 1.04
CA CYS A 161 4.02 -17.53 0.27
C CYS A 161 3.75 -17.29 -1.22
N ASP A 162 3.95 -16.06 -1.70
CA ASP A 162 3.74 -15.66 -3.09
C ASP A 162 2.30 -15.81 -3.63
N LEU A 163 1.35 -16.12 -2.75
CA LEU A 163 -0.06 -16.21 -3.09
C LEU A 163 -0.59 -14.83 -3.47
N ASP A 164 -1.18 -14.75 -4.65
CA ASP A 164 -2.08 -13.69 -5.06
C ASP A 164 -3.53 -14.22 -4.97
N LEU A 165 -4.40 -13.47 -4.30
CA LEU A 165 -5.79 -13.86 -4.06
C LEU A 165 -6.70 -13.52 -5.24
N GLY A 166 -6.35 -12.52 -6.07
CA GLY A 166 -7.02 -12.25 -7.33
C GLY A 166 -6.76 -13.37 -8.33
N GLU A 167 -5.52 -13.84 -8.45
CA GLU A 167 -5.18 -14.98 -9.33
C GLU A 167 -5.90 -16.28 -8.90
N ARG A 168 -6.07 -16.48 -7.59
CA ARG A 168 -6.68 -17.71 -7.06
C ARG A 168 -8.20 -17.69 -7.05
N TYR A 169 -8.80 -16.55 -6.74
CA TYR A 169 -10.25 -16.43 -6.50
C TYR A 169 -10.96 -15.56 -7.52
N GLY A 170 -10.25 -14.98 -8.50
CA GLY A 170 -10.82 -14.05 -9.46
C GLY A 170 -11.17 -12.71 -8.82
N GLU A 171 -12.15 -12.02 -9.40
CA GLU A 171 -12.56 -10.66 -9.03
C GLU A 171 -12.84 -10.48 -7.54
N ILE A 172 -13.45 -11.47 -6.89
CA ILE A 172 -13.76 -11.40 -5.45
C ILE A 172 -12.52 -11.37 -4.55
N GLY A 173 -11.37 -11.81 -5.06
CA GLY A 173 -10.08 -11.81 -4.36
C GLY A 173 -9.16 -10.68 -4.81
N ASP A 174 -9.54 -9.91 -5.83
CA ASP A 174 -8.70 -8.86 -6.38
C ASP A 174 -8.43 -7.76 -5.35
N GLY A 175 -7.18 -7.34 -5.24
CA GLY A 175 -6.73 -6.36 -4.23
C GLY A 175 -6.83 -6.81 -2.76
N PHE A 176 -7.38 -7.99 -2.48
CA PHE A 176 -7.60 -8.47 -1.11
C PHE A 176 -6.30 -9.00 -0.51
N ILE A 177 -5.76 -8.27 0.46
CA ILE A 177 -4.52 -8.63 1.17
C ILE A 177 -4.46 -7.91 2.52
N HIS A 178 -3.77 -8.49 3.50
CA HIS A 178 -3.54 -7.85 4.80
C HIS A 178 -2.18 -7.15 4.81
N VAL A 179 -2.11 -5.93 5.38
CA VAL A 179 -0.83 -5.24 5.63
C VAL A 179 -0.39 -5.50 7.07
N HIS A 180 0.81 -6.08 7.20
CA HIS A 180 1.45 -6.44 8.45
C HIS A 180 2.57 -5.44 8.78
N HIS A 181 2.75 -5.11 10.06
CA HIS A 181 3.90 -4.32 10.49
C HIS A 181 5.08 -5.24 10.77
N VAL A 182 6.24 -4.96 10.19
CA VAL A 182 7.48 -5.73 10.39
C VAL A 182 7.94 -5.63 11.84
N VAL A 183 7.83 -4.45 12.44
CA VAL A 183 8.03 -4.20 13.87
C VAL A 183 6.67 -3.91 14.51
N PRO A 184 6.27 -4.63 15.58
CA PRO A 184 4.99 -4.38 16.25
C PRO A 184 4.84 -2.91 16.67
N VAL A 185 3.67 -2.34 16.39
CA VAL A 185 3.37 -0.93 16.71
C VAL A 185 3.57 -0.64 18.19
N SER A 186 3.31 -1.60 19.08
CA SER A 186 3.55 -1.48 20.52
C SER A 186 5.02 -1.28 20.92
N LYS A 187 5.95 -1.61 20.03
CA LYS A 187 7.40 -1.39 20.21
C LYS A 187 7.90 -0.11 19.53
N LEU A 188 7.05 0.56 18.74
CA LEU A 188 7.37 1.83 18.12
C LEU A 188 7.13 2.94 19.15
N GLY A 189 8.13 3.80 19.35
CA GLY A 189 8.03 4.92 20.29
C GLY A 189 6.92 5.92 19.89
N THR A 190 6.45 6.70 20.85
CA THR A 190 5.50 7.79 20.58
C THR A 190 6.07 8.76 19.55
N GLY A 191 5.32 9.05 18.49
CA GLY A 191 5.77 9.94 17.40
C GLY A 191 6.60 9.25 16.31
N TYR A 192 6.77 7.93 16.34
CA TYR A 192 7.43 7.20 15.26
C TYR A 192 6.69 7.37 13.91
N VAL A 193 7.45 7.67 12.88
CA VAL A 193 6.98 7.81 11.50
C VAL A 193 7.14 6.48 10.78
N VAL A 194 6.03 5.85 10.42
CA VAL A 194 6.02 4.58 9.67
C VAL A 194 6.50 4.83 8.24
N ASP A 195 7.55 4.13 7.82
CA ASP A 195 7.97 4.05 6.42
C ASP A 195 7.24 2.87 5.75
N PRO A 196 6.29 3.12 4.82
CA PRO A 196 5.51 2.06 4.19
C PRO A 196 6.34 1.08 3.34
N LEU A 197 7.58 1.43 3.00
CA LEU A 197 8.49 0.55 2.28
C LEU A 197 9.12 -0.51 3.19
N THR A 198 9.56 -0.11 4.39
CA THR A 198 10.40 -0.95 5.25
C THR A 198 9.66 -1.48 6.48
N ASP A 199 8.67 -0.74 6.97
CA ASP A 199 7.93 -1.11 8.18
C ASP A 199 6.66 -1.91 7.91
N LEU A 200 6.21 -1.96 6.65
CA LEU A 200 4.97 -2.61 6.25
C LEU A 200 5.20 -3.66 5.17
N VAL A 201 4.42 -4.74 5.23
CA VAL A 201 4.52 -5.84 4.28
C VAL A 201 3.16 -6.49 3.99
N PRO A 202 2.81 -6.76 2.72
CA PRO A 202 1.57 -7.48 2.38
C PRO A 202 1.70 -8.99 2.65
N LEU A 203 0.72 -9.54 3.37
CA LEU A 203 0.59 -10.97 3.69
C LEU A 203 -0.85 -11.45 3.41
N CYS A 204 -1.00 -12.69 2.91
CA CYS A 204 -2.32 -13.31 2.79
C CYS A 204 -2.95 -13.58 4.18
N PRO A 205 -4.28 -13.74 4.29
CA PRO A 205 -4.94 -13.98 5.58
C PRO A 205 -4.32 -15.13 6.38
N ASN A 206 -3.93 -16.21 5.71
CA ASN A 206 -3.29 -17.36 6.36
C ASN A 206 -1.90 -17.01 6.89
N CYS A 207 -1.01 -16.44 6.08
CA CYS A 207 0.33 -16.05 6.52
C CYS A 207 0.29 -14.98 7.61
N HIS A 208 -0.62 -14.00 7.48
CA HIS A 208 -0.84 -12.99 8.51
C HIS A 208 -1.30 -13.62 9.82
N ALA A 209 -2.23 -14.58 9.77
CA ALA A 209 -2.70 -15.29 10.96
C ALA A 209 -1.57 -16.11 11.62
N ILE A 210 -0.76 -16.83 10.84
CA ILE A 210 0.38 -17.60 11.37
C ILE A 210 1.46 -16.68 11.95
N ALA A 211 1.72 -15.51 11.35
CA ALA A 211 2.67 -14.53 11.88
C ALA A 211 2.34 -14.15 13.33
N HIS A 212 1.06 -13.96 13.64
CA HIS A 212 0.57 -13.58 14.97
C HIS A 212 0.38 -14.77 15.93
N ARG A 213 0.80 -15.98 15.57
CA ARG A 213 0.83 -17.13 16.52
C ARG A 213 2.04 -17.10 17.45
N THR A 214 2.99 -16.19 17.25
CA THR A 214 4.14 -15.96 18.13
C THR A 214 4.16 -14.53 18.62
N ASP A 215 4.82 -14.28 19.77
CA ASP A 215 5.13 -12.94 20.25
C ASP A 215 6.66 -12.81 20.49
N PRO A 216 7.37 -11.93 19.77
CA PRO A 216 6.87 -11.07 18.69
C PRO A 216 6.33 -11.86 17.48
N PRO A 217 5.50 -11.24 16.63
CA PRO A 217 5.03 -11.85 15.39
C PRO A 217 6.18 -12.36 14.52
N ALA A 218 5.98 -13.51 13.87
CA ALA A 218 6.99 -14.13 13.04
C ALA A 218 7.30 -13.28 11.80
N SER A 219 8.58 -13.16 11.46
CA SER A 219 9.02 -12.45 10.26
C SER A 219 8.64 -13.23 8.99
N VAL A 220 8.66 -12.54 7.84
CA VAL A 220 8.48 -13.16 6.51
C VAL A 220 9.46 -14.32 6.30
N ALA A 221 10.73 -14.13 6.67
CA ALA A 221 11.76 -15.17 6.57
C ALA A 221 11.46 -16.38 7.46
N SER A 222 10.94 -16.16 8.67
CA SER A 222 10.50 -17.24 9.56
C SER A 222 9.32 -18.00 8.96
N LEU A 223 8.32 -17.32 8.41
CA LEU A 223 7.19 -17.95 7.74
C LEU A 223 7.63 -18.81 6.54
N GLN A 224 8.52 -18.28 5.71
CA GLN A 224 9.10 -19.01 4.57
C GLN A 224 9.83 -20.28 5.04
N THR A 225 10.62 -20.17 6.11
CA THR A 225 11.31 -21.32 6.72
C THR A 225 10.33 -22.38 7.21
N MET A 226 9.26 -21.97 7.93
CA MET A 226 8.24 -22.90 8.42
C MET A 226 7.54 -23.66 7.29
N MET A 227 7.24 -22.99 6.18
CA MET A 227 6.63 -23.61 5.00
C MET A 227 7.58 -24.60 4.31
N ALA A 228 8.88 -24.29 4.23
CA ALA A 228 9.88 -25.19 3.66
C ALA A 228 10.03 -26.50 4.47
N VAL A 229 9.90 -26.43 5.80
CA VAL A 229 9.97 -27.60 6.69
C VAL A 229 8.67 -28.42 6.67
N GLY A 230 7.51 -27.78 6.47
CA GLY A 230 6.19 -28.42 6.41
C GLY A 230 5.84 -29.09 5.06
N GLY A 231 6.61 -28.84 3.99
CA GLY A 231 6.32 -29.27 2.62
C GLY A 231 6.36 -30.77 2.31
N ARG A 232 6.46 -31.67 3.30
CA ARG A 232 6.45 -33.14 3.12
C ARG A 232 5.21 -33.83 3.65
N ARG A 233 4.00 -33.31 3.40
CA ARG A 233 2.76 -34.10 3.52
C ARG A 233 1.74 -33.74 2.43
N GLY A 234 2.14 -33.87 1.17
CA GLY A 234 1.18 -33.96 0.07
C GLY A 234 0.53 -35.35 0.07
N ARG A 235 -0.72 -35.47 0.52
CA ARG A 235 -1.60 -36.57 0.11
C ARG A 235 -2.51 -36.00 -0.97
N ALA A 236 -2.39 -36.53 -2.19
CA ALA A 236 -3.28 -36.21 -3.29
C ALA A 236 -4.73 -36.47 -2.85
N VAL A 237 -5.57 -35.44 -2.90
CA VAL A 237 -7.02 -35.60 -2.84
C VAL A 237 -7.42 -36.13 -4.22
N GLN A 238 -7.77 -37.41 -4.28
CA GLN A 238 -8.39 -37.99 -5.47
C GLN A 238 -9.75 -37.29 -5.66
N ALA A 239 -10.00 -36.78 -6.86
CA ALA A 239 -11.30 -36.23 -7.24
C ALA A 239 -12.38 -37.31 -7.13
N PRO A 240 -13.59 -36.99 -6.64
CA PRO A 240 -14.68 -37.95 -6.63
C PRO A 240 -15.10 -38.30 -8.08
N PRO A 241 -15.51 -39.55 -8.35
CA PRO A 241 -15.95 -39.95 -9.67
C PRO A 241 -17.26 -39.23 -10.04
N ASN A 242 -17.34 -38.73 -11.27
CA ASN A 242 -18.56 -38.17 -11.84
C ASN A 242 -19.64 -39.25 -11.87
N SER A 243 -20.75 -39.00 -11.18
CA SER A 243 -22.00 -39.74 -11.38
C SER A 243 -22.72 -39.19 -12.61
N ASN A 244 -23.01 -40.12 -13.53
CA ASN A 244 -23.83 -39.98 -14.74
C ASN A 244 -25.23 -39.43 -14.45
#